data_AF-A0A522V2P0-F1
#
_entry.id   AF-A0A522V2P0-F1
#
_cell.length_a   1.000
_cell.length_b   1.000
_cell.length_c   1.000
_cell.angle_alpha   90.00
_cell.angle_beta   90.00
_cell.angle_gamma   90.00
#
_symmetry.space_group_name_H-M   'P 1'
#
loop_
_entity.id
_entity.type
_entity.pdbx_description
1 polymer ?
#
loop_
_entity_poly.entity_id
_entity_poly.type
_entity_poly.pdbx_seq_one_letter_code
_entity_poly.pdbx_strand_id
1 'polypeptide(L)'
;MEKTAPKKSLVNVLGAVYVHSKTGDGGDLYLTRFAEQYQEHFQIENWHEKHWFDKHKVRLKGTSSVYRVQTKEVEGKSLDLVVKTCRVGEDVPIDTHTLQEFCDAEFNSPWEEFSLVFEMRDGLYGPKNMKVKTQRPMAIYMPPERMQLWQSGRSRAKINRIRAKHPGIDLDILKEYKLIYEWIRGKNLTELFEHIDINHEELVHHLKTLTHKAIIDMDKKGFLVADMKPEHIVLSEDDSERIAKVGQEHKIDPVKEQVELIYRLIDEGQYSVIDYELLLRTKEHEEDVKSTRRHSYLDDQRDRFKPTPLPPHLSYAEILGVPYIYGHAESTGGHLWVVGRNARLFDYFLPERWRKTPSLKLSETKEVFYTITKDNIRLVWKASRVGEMPAGGDEGNEENSKIIKYGINSPFEEFAVSHKLNRLGIPSVYIRAIYMTGVPKIEASSDRRKYDSHKDILDPEGNPILQESHNYITIRGYYNGPDHLVARQAEALYMPLDLSKAPYKGIVDEAQCQRLLEKTKQRLADAGYDGSLLKANDLLLAVDEDGNFMKDDNGGPVVILCNFEFIWKVGGPVFACECAGEAN
;
A
#
# COMPACT_ATOMS: atom_id res chain seq x y z
N MET A 1 9.46 27.12 -29.18
CA MET A 1 9.33 25.80 -28.52
C MET A 1 8.27 25.95 -27.45
N GLU A 2 7.06 25.46 -27.70
CA GLU A 2 6.06 25.31 -26.63
C GLU A 2 6.63 24.37 -25.57
N LYS A 3 6.81 24.86 -24.35
CA LYS A 3 7.07 23.99 -23.19
C LYS A 3 5.82 23.12 -23.03
N THR A 4 5.89 21.87 -23.45
CA THR A 4 4.90 20.85 -23.07
C THR A 4 4.77 20.89 -21.55
N ALA A 5 3.58 21.24 -21.06
CA ALA A 5 3.31 21.29 -19.63
C ALA A 5 3.63 19.93 -19.00
N PRO A 6 4.30 19.89 -17.84
CA PRO A 6 4.65 18.62 -17.20
C PRO A 6 3.38 17.82 -16.94
N LYS A 7 3.37 16.55 -17.39
CA LYS A 7 2.24 15.62 -17.20
C LYS A 7 2.03 15.45 -15.69
N LYS A 8 0.89 15.92 -15.19
CA LYS A 8 0.48 15.75 -13.80
C LYS A 8 -0.35 14.47 -13.68
N SER A 9 -0.08 13.66 -12.67
CA SER A 9 -0.93 12.52 -12.31
C SER A 9 -1.40 12.66 -10.87
N LEU A 10 -2.59 12.15 -10.57
CA LEU A 10 -3.04 11.99 -9.20
C LEU A 10 -2.55 10.64 -8.69
N VAL A 11 -2.00 10.59 -7.48
CA VAL A 11 -1.50 9.35 -6.89
C VAL A 11 -2.05 9.25 -5.47
N ASN A 12 -2.47 8.05 -5.07
CA ASN A 12 -2.82 7.76 -3.68
C ASN A 12 -1.75 6.86 -3.08
N VAL A 13 -1.11 7.32 -2.00
CA VAL A 13 -0.12 6.54 -1.25
C VAL A 13 -0.55 6.51 0.21
N LEU A 14 -0.81 5.30 0.72
CA LEU A 14 -1.29 5.06 2.09
C LEU A 14 -2.58 5.82 2.47
N GLY A 15 -3.44 6.16 1.52
CA GLY A 15 -4.67 6.92 1.78
C GLY A 15 -4.49 8.44 1.72
N ALA A 16 -3.25 8.93 1.54
CA ALA A 16 -2.97 10.31 1.24
C ALA A 16 -2.95 10.52 -0.29
N VAL A 17 -3.69 11.54 -0.75
CA VAL A 17 -3.79 11.89 -2.17
C VAL A 17 -2.78 12.98 -2.51
N TYR A 18 -2.06 12.77 -3.60
CA TYR A 18 -1.02 13.65 -4.12
C TYR A 18 -1.28 14.02 -5.57
N VAL A 19 -0.95 15.26 -5.94
CA VAL A 19 -0.67 15.63 -7.33
C VAL A 19 0.82 15.39 -7.57
N HIS A 20 1.15 14.38 -8.35
CA HIS A 20 2.50 14.03 -8.76
C HIS A 20 2.87 14.74 -10.07
N SER A 21 4.10 15.28 -10.11
CA SER A 21 4.67 15.89 -11.31
C SER A 21 6.19 15.79 -11.31
N LYS A 22 6.78 15.74 -12.51
CA LYS A 22 8.22 15.90 -12.70
C LYS A 22 8.63 17.37 -12.51
N THR A 23 9.73 17.59 -11.82
CA THR A 23 10.30 18.93 -11.59
C THR A 23 11.27 19.32 -12.70
N GLY A 24 11.57 20.63 -12.82
CA GLY A 24 12.44 21.18 -13.88
C GLY A 24 13.88 20.66 -13.87
N ASP A 25 14.34 20.14 -12.74
CA ASP A 25 15.64 19.48 -12.54
C ASP A 25 15.60 17.96 -12.80
N GLY A 26 14.43 17.38 -13.09
CA GLY A 26 14.25 15.94 -13.35
C GLY A 26 13.87 15.10 -12.12
N GLY A 27 13.67 15.71 -10.96
CA GLY A 27 13.14 15.07 -9.75
C GLY A 27 11.64 14.77 -9.80
N ASP A 28 11.11 14.25 -8.69
CA ASP A 28 9.70 13.94 -8.48
C ASP A 28 9.13 14.82 -7.36
N LEU A 29 7.97 15.46 -7.61
CA LEU A 29 7.27 16.30 -6.64
C LEU A 29 5.84 15.82 -6.44
N TYR A 30 5.47 15.63 -5.18
CA TYR A 30 4.18 15.11 -4.75
C TYR A 30 3.52 16.14 -3.82
N LEU A 31 2.56 16.88 -4.37
CA LEU A 31 1.86 17.95 -3.67
C LEU A 31 0.61 17.41 -3.00
N THR A 32 0.39 17.78 -1.75
CA THR A 32 -0.87 17.45 -1.08
C THR A 32 -1.96 18.47 -1.40
N ARG A 33 -3.19 18.20 -0.94
CA ARG A 33 -4.32 19.16 -0.99
C ARG A 33 -4.02 20.52 -0.36
N PHE A 34 -3.03 20.64 0.54
CA PHE A 34 -2.67 21.92 1.17
C PHE A 34 -1.76 22.78 0.28
N ALA A 35 -0.96 22.13 -0.56
CA ALA A 35 -0.02 22.80 -1.46
C ALA A 35 -0.58 23.01 -2.87
N GLU A 36 -1.69 22.35 -3.23
CA GLU A 36 -2.25 22.39 -4.59
C GLU A 36 -2.53 23.81 -5.09
N GLN A 37 -3.12 24.67 -4.25
CA GLN A 37 -3.37 26.08 -4.59
C GLN A 37 -2.10 26.94 -4.69
N TYR A 38 -0.96 26.42 -4.23
CA TYR A 38 0.33 27.10 -4.19
C TYR A 38 1.36 26.44 -5.10
N GLN A 39 0.93 25.65 -6.10
CA GLN A 39 1.78 24.85 -6.99
C GLN A 39 3.00 25.59 -7.56
N GLU A 40 2.87 26.88 -7.86
CA GLU A 40 3.96 27.70 -8.37
C GLU A 40 5.07 27.91 -7.34
N HIS A 41 4.74 28.08 -6.06
CA HIS A 41 5.74 28.20 -4.99
C HIS A 41 6.60 26.95 -4.82
N PHE A 42 6.09 25.78 -5.20
CA PHE A 42 6.78 24.50 -5.08
C PHE A 42 7.62 24.13 -6.32
N GLN A 43 7.62 24.97 -7.36
CA GLN A 43 8.62 24.84 -8.43
C GLN A 43 10.02 25.02 -7.86
N ILE A 44 10.97 24.20 -8.30
CA ILE A 44 12.32 24.12 -7.71
C ILE A 44 13.01 25.49 -7.72
N GLU A 45 12.79 26.28 -8.76
CA GLU A 45 13.32 27.64 -8.92
C GLU A 45 12.90 28.58 -7.80
N ASN A 46 11.77 28.31 -7.13
CA ASN A 46 11.16 29.18 -6.14
C ASN A 46 11.52 28.85 -4.70
N TRP A 47 12.14 27.70 -4.42
CA TRP A 47 12.50 27.37 -3.03
C TRP A 47 13.77 26.53 -2.90
N HIS A 48 14.06 25.59 -3.82
CA HIS A 48 15.15 24.63 -3.71
C HIS A 48 16.32 24.88 -4.69
N GLU A 49 16.20 25.83 -5.60
CA GLU A 49 17.33 26.28 -6.43
C GLU A 49 18.49 26.66 -5.52
N LYS A 50 19.68 26.13 -5.84
CA LYS A 50 20.84 26.13 -4.95
C LYS A 50 21.18 27.50 -4.38
N HIS A 51 21.25 28.53 -5.23
CA HIS A 51 21.60 29.87 -4.78
C HIS A 51 20.52 30.47 -3.87
N TRP A 52 19.24 30.28 -4.22
CA TRP A 52 18.13 30.73 -3.39
C TRP A 52 18.08 30.01 -2.04
N PHE A 53 18.14 28.67 -2.06
CA PHE A 53 18.06 27.82 -0.88
C PHE A 53 19.20 28.11 0.10
N ASP A 54 20.45 28.18 -0.38
CA ASP A 54 21.61 28.45 0.48
C ASP A 54 21.56 29.85 1.11
N LYS A 55 20.98 30.84 0.42
CA LYS A 55 20.84 32.21 0.91
C LYS A 55 19.71 32.38 1.93
N HIS A 56 18.60 31.66 1.78
CA HIS A 56 17.38 31.88 2.57
C HIS A 56 17.06 30.78 3.57
N LYS A 57 17.81 29.67 3.58
CA LYS A 57 17.63 28.62 4.58
C LYS A 57 18.15 29.08 5.95
N VAL A 58 17.33 28.88 6.97
CA VAL A 58 17.70 29.04 8.38
C VAL A 58 17.63 27.67 9.02
N ARG A 59 18.77 27.18 9.54
CA ARG A 59 18.81 25.90 10.25
C ARG A 59 18.07 26.04 11.57
N LEU A 60 17.14 25.13 11.84
CA LEU A 60 16.42 25.09 13.12
C LEU A 60 17.23 24.34 14.18
N LYS A 61 17.06 24.69 15.46
CA LYS A 61 17.69 23.97 16.59
C LYS A 61 17.22 22.51 16.58
N GLY A 62 18.15 21.56 16.72
CA GLY A 62 17.85 20.13 16.73
C GLY A 62 18.99 19.27 16.18
N THR A 63 18.85 17.95 16.32
CA THR A 63 19.83 16.95 15.85
C THR A 63 19.66 16.61 14.35
N SER A 64 18.48 16.85 13.80
CA SER A 64 18.13 16.58 12.40
C SER A 64 18.45 17.77 11.47
N SER A 65 18.54 17.48 10.16
CA SER A 65 18.74 18.51 9.13
C SER A 65 17.40 19.14 8.75
N VAL A 66 16.95 20.09 9.58
CA VAL A 66 15.70 20.82 9.39
C VAL A 66 15.98 22.29 9.14
N TYR A 67 15.37 22.82 8.09
CA TYR A 67 15.54 24.21 7.67
C TYR A 67 14.18 24.89 7.55
N ARG A 68 14.08 26.13 8.04
CA ARG A 68 13.07 27.06 7.58
C ARG A 68 13.56 27.73 6.30
N VAL A 69 12.72 27.75 5.28
CA VAL A 69 13.04 28.31 3.96
C VAL A 69 11.88 29.17 3.48
N GLN A 70 12.16 30.42 3.14
CA GLN A 70 11.18 31.29 2.51
C GLN A 70 11.19 31.08 1.00
N THR A 71 10.01 30.92 0.39
CA THR A 71 9.91 30.85 -1.08
C THR A 71 10.14 32.22 -1.71
N LYS A 72 10.55 32.23 -2.98
CA LYS A 72 10.42 33.42 -3.82
C LYS A 72 8.99 33.94 -3.80
N GLU A 73 8.88 35.24 -4.05
CA GLU A 73 7.60 35.90 -4.16
C GLU A 73 6.92 35.44 -5.46
N VAL A 74 5.70 34.94 -5.32
CA VAL A 74 4.81 34.57 -6.43
C VAL A 74 3.47 35.25 -6.16
N GLU A 75 2.98 36.02 -7.12
CA GLU A 75 1.74 36.79 -7.00
C GLU A 75 1.64 37.63 -5.71
N GLY A 76 2.73 38.28 -5.30
CA GLY A 76 2.73 39.16 -4.12
C GLY A 76 2.84 38.43 -2.78
N LYS A 77 3.07 37.11 -2.78
CA LYS A 77 3.12 36.28 -1.57
C LYS A 77 4.41 35.46 -1.53
N SER A 78 4.90 35.20 -0.33
CA SER A 78 5.94 34.21 -0.06
C SER A 78 5.44 33.25 1.03
N LEU A 79 5.83 31.99 0.92
CA LEU A 79 5.53 30.97 1.94
C LEU A 79 6.76 30.72 2.80
N ASP A 80 6.53 30.51 4.09
CA ASP A 80 7.53 29.96 5.01
C ASP A 80 7.35 28.44 5.07
N LEU A 81 8.36 27.71 4.61
CA LEU A 81 8.38 26.25 4.56
C LEU A 81 9.34 25.68 5.59
N VAL A 82 8.98 24.53 6.16
CA VAL A 82 9.92 23.66 6.88
C VAL A 82 10.33 22.54 5.95
N VAL A 83 11.62 22.47 5.64
CA VAL A 83 12.22 21.44 4.79
C VAL A 83 13.03 20.51 5.67
N LYS A 84 12.63 19.23 5.70
CA LYS A 84 13.26 18.18 6.50
C LYS A 84 13.75 17.06 5.58
N THR A 85 15.00 16.64 5.74
CA THR A 85 15.49 15.42 5.10
C THR A 85 15.00 14.20 5.87
N CYS A 86 14.34 13.28 5.17
CA CYS A 86 13.79 12.07 5.76
C CYS A 86 14.90 11.06 6.12
N ARG A 87 14.88 10.62 7.37
CA ARG A 87 15.87 9.71 7.98
C ARG A 87 15.50 8.24 7.87
N VAL A 88 14.53 7.92 7.03
CA VAL A 88 14.03 6.55 6.83
C VAL A 88 15.18 5.57 6.62
N GLY A 89 15.24 4.52 7.42
CA GLY A 89 16.28 3.49 7.36
C GLY A 89 17.60 3.80 8.08
N GLU A 90 17.78 4.98 8.68
CA GLU A 90 18.91 5.30 9.57
C GLU A 90 18.78 4.65 10.95
N ASP A 91 19.84 4.76 11.76
CA ASP A 91 19.80 4.38 13.17
C ASP A 91 19.12 5.46 14.04
N VAL A 92 18.17 5.01 14.85
CA VAL A 92 17.51 5.84 15.87
C VAL A 92 18.46 5.88 17.08
N PRO A 93 18.97 7.05 17.49
CA PRO A 93 19.82 7.17 18.66
C PRO A 93 19.06 6.74 19.92
N ILE A 94 19.62 5.87 20.77
CA ILE A 94 18.94 5.26 21.94
C ILE A 94 18.97 6.17 23.19
N ASP A 95 19.39 7.43 23.05
CA ASP A 95 19.76 8.28 24.19
C ASP A 95 18.57 8.78 25.04
N THR A 96 17.33 8.41 24.73
CA THR A 96 16.13 8.82 25.50
C THR A 96 15.40 7.63 26.16
N HIS A 97 14.97 7.83 27.41
CA HIS A 97 14.29 6.82 28.25
C HIS A 97 13.04 6.22 27.57
N THR A 98 12.30 7.01 26.78
CA THR A 98 11.11 6.58 26.05
C THR A 98 11.45 5.58 24.93
N LEU A 99 12.62 5.69 24.29
CA LEU A 99 13.07 4.75 23.27
C LEU A 99 13.47 3.38 23.84
N GLN A 100 13.74 3.28 25.15
CA GLN A 100 13.97 1.99 25.82
C GLN A 100 12.69 1.15 25.92
N GLU A 101 11.51 1.78 25.95
CA GLU A 101 10.22 1.07 25.87
C GLU A 101 9.88 0.65 24.43
N PHE A 102 10.47 1.34 23.44
CA PHE A 102 10.33 1.06 22.01
C PHE A 102 11.67 0.67 21.38
N CYS A 103 12.32 -0.37 21.90
CA CYS A 103 13.62 -0.89 21.40
C CYS A 103 13.66 -1.16 19.88
N ASP A 104 12.51 -1.24 19.21
CA ASP A 104 12.35 -1.47 17.77
C ASP A 104 11.79 -0.26 16.99
N ALA A 105 11.83 0.96 17.57
CA ALA A 105 11.41 2.18 16.88
C ALA A 105 12.27 2.42 15.62
N GLU A 106 11.60 2.76 14.53
CA GLU A 106 12.24 3.04 13.23
C GLU A 106 11.68 4.35 12.70
N PHE A 107 12.52 5.15 12.02
CA PHE A 107 12.05 6.35 11.34
C PHE A 107 11.02 6.00 10.26
N ASN A 108 9.90 6.72 10.29
CA ASN A 108 8.86 6.63 9.30
C ASN A 108 9.41 6.97 7.89
N SER A 109 8.86 6.29 6.89
CA SER A 109 9.00 6.73 5.52
C SER A 109 8.27 8.05 5.26
N PRO A 110 8.61 8.79 4.19
CA PRO A 110 7.96 10.07 3.90
C PRO A 110 6.43 9.96 3.80
N TRP A 111 5.95 8.86 3.23
CA TRP A 111 4.53 8.62 3.02
C TRP A 111 3.84 8.12 4.28
N GLU A 112 4.53 7.32 5.11
CA GLU A 112 4.02 6.92 6.44
C GLU A 112 3.82 8.15 7.30
N GLU A 113 4.83 9.02 7.36
CA GLU A 113 4.80 10.24 8.16
C GLU A 113 3.61 11.11 7.75
N PHE A 114 3.46 11.40 6.45
CA PHE A 114 2.33 12.18 5.95
C PHE A 114 0.99 11.48 6.17
N SER A 115 0.90 10.17 5.94
CA SER A 115 -0.33 9.39 6.16
C SER A 115 -0.79 9.47 7.61
N LEU A 116 0.12 9.28 8.56
CA LEU A 116 -0.20 9.33 9.99
C LEU A 116 -0.57 10.75 10.42
N VAL A 117 0.11 11.77 9.89
CA VAL A 117 -0.26 13.18 10.14
C VAL A 117 -1.65 13.48 9.59
N PHE A 118 -1.99 13.03 8.38
CA PHE A 118 -3.34 13.21 7.83
C PHE A 118 -4.40 12.56 8.71
N GLU A 119 -4.18 11.31 9.10
CA GLU A 119 -5.08 10.53 9.95
C GLU A 119 -5.30 11.20 11.32
N MET A 120 -4.21 11.60 11.98
CA MET A 120 -4.25 12.30 13.26
C MET A 120 -5.00 13.63 13.15
N ARG A 121 -4.78 14.37 12.07
CA ARG A 121 -5.38 15.70 11.84
C ARG A 121 -6.85 15.61 11.43
N ASP A 122 -7.26 14.56 10.72
CA ASP A 122 -8.66 14.28 10.42
C ASP A 122 -9.42 13.84 11.68
N GLY A 123 -8.71 13.27 12.67
CA GLY A 123 -9.17 13.13 14.05
C GLY A 123 -10.33 12.15 14.24
N LEU A 124 -10.46 11.17 13.33
CA LEU A 124 -11.55 10.20 13.30
C LEU A 124 -11.49 9.17 14.44
N TYR A 125 -10.29 8.88 14.95
CA TYR A 125 -10.08 7.99 16.09
C TYR A 125 -10.05 8.77 17.42
N GLY A 126 -10.44 8.10 18.50
CA GLY A 126 -10.52 8.67 19.85
C GLY A 126 -11.66 9.70 20.04
N PRO A 127 -11.62 10.50 21.13
CA PRO A 127 -12.68 11.45 21.47
C PRO A 127 -12.92 12.51 20.39
N LYS A 128 -14.17 12.68 19.94
CA LYS A 128 -14.54 13.60 18.82
C LYS A 128 -14.38 15.09 19.14
N ASN A 129 -14.50 15.46 20.41
CA ASN A 129 -14.34 16.83 20.90
C ASN A 129 -12.87 17.25 21.07
N MET A 130 -11.94 16.33 20.86
CA MET A 130 -10.51 16.56 20.97
C MET A 130 -9.89 16.62 19.57
N LYS A 131 -8.93 17.52 19.36
CA LYS A 131 -8.16 17.61 18.12
C LYS A 131 -6.70 17.88 18.45
N VAL A 132 -5.81 17.16 17.78
CA VAL A 132 -4.37 17.45 17.81
C VAL A 132 -4.07 18.37 16.65
N LYS A 133 -3.55 19.58 16.92
CA LYS A 133 -3.12 20.49 15.85
C LYS A 133 -1.74 20.06 15.36
N THR A 134 -1.51 20.14 14.06
CA THR A 134 -0.27 19.71 13.40
C THR A 134 0.17 20.77 12.39
N GLN A 135 1.43 20.71 11.96
CA GLN A 135 1.85 21.35 10.72
C GLN A 135 1.05 20.78 9.56
N ARG A 136 0.80 21.60 8.54
CA ARG A 136 0.22 21.08 7.30
C ARG A 136 1.31 20.38 6.48
N PRO A 137 1.16 19.09 6.14
CA PRO A 137 2.06 18.40 5.23
C PRO A 137 1.86 18.96 3.81
N MET A 138 2.81 19.72 3.30
CA MET A 138 2.65 20.44 2.03
C MET A 138 3.04 19.57 0.84
N ALA A 139 4.25 19.01 0.87
CA ALA A 139 4.79 18.27 -0.26
C ALA A 139 5.88 17.27 0.13
N ILE A 140 6.07 16.25 -0.70
CA ILE A 140 7.25 15.40 -0.71
C ILE A 140 8.00 15.68 -2.00
N TYR A 141 9.28 16.02 -1.89
CA TYR A 141 10.17 16.21 -3.03
C TYR A 141 11.30 15.18 -3.00
N MET A 142 11.52 14.55 -4.13
CA MET A 142 12.57 13.57 -4.36
C MET A 142 13.52 14.13 -5.42
N PRO A 143 14.70 14.62 -5.01
CA PRO A 143 15.71 15.10 -5.95
C PRO A 143 16.11 14.02 -6.97
N PRO A 144 16.53 14.40 -8.19
CA PRO A 144 16.95 13.45 -9.22
C PRO A 144 18.24 12.70 -8.85
N GLU A 145 19.07 13.26 -7.97
CA GLU A 145 20.36 12.69 -7.59
C GLU A 145 20.20 11.37 -6.84
N ARG A 146 21.09 10.42 -7.15
CA ARG A 146 21.26 9.18 -6.39
C ARG A 146 22.49 9.26 -5.50
N MET A 147 22.29 8.99 -4.22
CA MET A 147 23.35 8.84 -3.23
C MET A 147 24.09 7.51 -3.42
N GLN A 148 25.35 7.45 -2.96
CA GLN A 148 26.03 6.20 -2.68
C GLN A 148 25.56 5.61 -1.34
N LEU A 149 25.61 4.29 -1.17
CA LEU A 149 25.05 3.62 0.02
C LEU A 149 25.68 4.11 1.34
N TRP A 150 26.97 4.41 1.35
CA TRP A 150 27.65 4.95 2.54
C TRP A 150 27.25 6.40 2.84
N GLN A 151 26.84 7.18 1.82
CA GLN A 151 26.40 8.57 1.97
C GLN A 151 25.00 8.67 2.58
N SER A 152 24.16 7.63 2.41
CA SER A 152 22.80 7.66 2.93
C SER A 152 22.72 7.36 4.42
N GLY A 153 23.73 6.72 5.02
CA GLY A 153 23.68 6.29 6.43
C GLY A 153 22.61 5.22 6.73
N ARG A 154 21.94 4.68 5.70
CA ARG A 154 20.79 3.78 5.84
C ARG A 154 21.21 2.32 5.88
N SER A 155 20.60 1.56 6.78
CA SER A 155 20.73 0.10 6.83
C SER A 155 19.84 -0.58 5.81
N ARG A 156 20.41 -1.46 4.98
CA ARG A 156 19.66 -2.33 4.06
C ARG A 156 18.63 -3.19 4.81
N ALA A 157 19.00 -3.70 5.99
CA ALA A 157 18.10 -4.51 6.81
C ALA A 157 16.89 -3.69 7.29
N LYS A 158 17.09 -2.44 7.73
CA LYS A 158 16.01 -1.54 8.15
C LYS A 158 15.12 -1.12 6.99
N ILE A 159 15.69 -0.72 5.86
CA ILE A 159 14.90 -0.44 4.66
C ILE A 159 14.08 -1.66 4.23
N ASN A 160 14.64 -2.87 4.34
CA ASN A 160 13.88 -4.10 4.09
C ASN A 160 12.79 -4.34 5.14
N ARG A 161 13.01 -4.02 6.42
CA ARG A 161 11.98 -4.08 7.48
C ARG A 161 10.88 -3.05 7.29
N ILE A 162 11.19 -1.81 6.91
CA ILE A 162 10.21 -0.76 6.59
C ILE A 162 9.41 -1.17 5.36
N ARG A 163 10.09 -1.64 4.30
CA ARG A 163 9.45 -2.29 3.16
C ARG A 163 8.61 -3.50 3.60
N ALA A 164 8.96 -4.21 4.66
CA ALA A 164 8.19 -5.32 5.21
C ALA A 164 7.16 -4.92 6.28
N LYS A 165 7.11 -3.65 6.75
CA LYS A 165 6.12 -3.04 7.69
C LYS A 165 5.08 -2.18 6.96
N HIS A 166 5.46 -1.54 5.86
CA HIS A 166 4.60 -0.73 4.97
C HIS A 166 4.92 -0.91 3.49
N PRO A 167 4.78 -2.12 2.95
CA PRO A 167 4.83 -2.31 1.56
C PRO A 167 3.54 -1.72 0.94
N GLY A 168 3.75 -0.52 0.46
CA GLY A 168 2.99 0.27 -0.52
C GLY A 168 3.92 1.31 -1.17
N ILE A 169 5.21 1.25 -0.81
CA ILE A 169 6.19 2.31 -0.93
C ILE A 169 7.51 1.65 -1.31
N ASP A 170 7.97 1.84 -2.54
CA ASP A 170 9.35 1.50 -2.89
C ASP A 170 10.23 2.67 -2.47
N LEU A 171 10.74 2.54 -1.24
CA LEU A 171 11.83 3.39 -0.80
C LEU A 171 13.10 2.95 -1.54
N ASP A 172 13.49 3.71 -2.56
CA ASP A 172 14.84 3.63 -3.10
C ASP A 172 15.81 4.09 -2.01
N ILE A 173 16.64 3.17 -1.53
CA ILE A 173 17.64 3.40 -0.47
C ILE A 173 18.65 4.47 -0.87
N LEU A 174 18.83 4.69 -2.18
CA LEU A 174 19.77 5.64 -2.76
C LEU A 174 19.13 7.01 -3.06
N LYS A 175 17.80 7.15 -2.99
CA LYS A 175 17.15 8.45 -3.20
C LYS A 175 17.04 9.25 -1.90
N GLU A 176 17.21 10.56 -1.99
CA GLU A 176 16.87 11.47 -0.90
C GLU A 176 15.36 11.75 -0.94
N TYR A 177 14.75 11.95 0.23
CA TYR A 177 13.37 12.39 0.33
C TYR A 177 13.33 13.61 1.23
N LYS A 178 12.77 14.71 0.73
CA LYS A 178 12.56 15.95 1.48
C LYS A 178 11.08 16.08 1.79
N LEU A 179 10.77 16.09 3.08
CA LEU A 179 9.44 16.36 3.62
C LEU A 179 9.28 17.87 3.80
N ILE A 180 8.21 18.43 3.25
CA ILE A 180 7.95 19.86 3.29
C ILE A 180 6.66 20.12 4.06
N TYR A 181 6.76 20.90 5.13
CA TYR A 181 5.65 21.32 5.98
C TYR A 181 5.46 22.84 5.95
N GLU A 182 4.25 23.29 6.28
CA GLU A 182 3.98 24.70 6.55
C GLU A 182 4.67 25.12 7.87
N TRP A 183 5.31 26.29 7.89
CA TRP A 183 5.84 26.87 9.12
C TRP A 183 4.70 27.32 10.05
N ILE A 184 4.75 26.86 11.30
CA ILE A 184 3.87 27.38 12.35
C ILE A 184 4.58 28.58 12.97
N ARG A 185 3.98 29.77 12.81
CA ARG A 185 4.44 30.96 13.53
C ARG A 185 4.08 30.81 15.00
N GLY A 186 5.10 30.83 15.86
CA GLY A 186 4.95 30.51 17.26
C GLY A 186 6.28 30.20 17.94
N LYS A 187 6.20 29.85 19.21
CA LYS A 187 7.34 29.41 20.03
C LYS A 187 7.07 28.02 20.59
N ASN A 188 8.12 27.19 20.63
CA ASN A 188 8.03 25.93 21.35
C ASN A 188 8.12 26.15 22.87
N LEU A 189 7.84 25.12 23.68
CA LEU A 189 7.87 25.26 25.14
C LEU A 189 9.23 25.75 25.66
N THR A 190 10.34 25.25 25.14
CA THR A 190 11.67 25.70 25.59
C THR A 190 11.90 27.18 25.29
N GLU A 191 11.53 27.65 24.10
CA GLU A 191 11.64 29.06 23.68
C GLU A 191 10.73 29.99 24.47
N LEU A 192 9.56 29.50 24.94
CA LEU A 192 8.68 30.28 25.80
C LEU A 192 9.33 30.49 27.18
N PHE A 193 9.84 29.41 27.77
CA PHE A 193 10.46 29.46 29.09
C PHE A 193 11.83 30.14 29.09
N GLU A 194 12.53 30.23 27.96
CA GLU A 194 13.77 31.04 27.81
C GLU A 194 13.56 32.51 28.22
N HIS A 195 12.32 33.01 28.22
CA HIS A 195 11.97 34.40 28.57
C HIS A 195 11.20 34.55 29.89
N ILE A 196 11.07 33.47 30.68
CA ILE A 196 10.39 33.48 31.97
C ILE A 196 11.44 33.28 33.06
N ASP A 197 11.48 34.17 34.05
CA ASP A 197 12.47 34.14 35.13
C ASP A 197 12.09 33.10 36.19
N ILE A 198 12.39 31.83 35.90
CA ILE A 198 12.21 30.69 36.81
C ILE A 198 13.55 29.95 37.00
N ASN A 199 13.68 29.27 38.14
CA ASN A 199 14.89 28.50 38.41
C ASN A 199 14.93 27.19 37.60
N HIS A 200 16.11 26.55 37.53
CA HIS A 200 16.30 25.36 36.72
C HIS A 200 15.43 24.17 37.15
N GLU A 201 15.21 23.98 38.46
CA GLU A 201 14.40 22.86 38.97
C GLU A 201 12.92 23.03 38.59
N GLU A 202 12.39 24.26 38.70
CA GLU A 202 11.04 24.64 38.27
C GLU A 202 10.88 24.49 36.76
N LEU A 203 11.86 24.95 35.97
CA LEU A 203 11.87 24.81 34.52
C LEU A 203 11.74 23.34 34.10
N VAL A 204 12.58 22.48 34.66
CA VAL A 204 12.54 21.03 34.37
C VAL A 204 11.19 20.43 34.78
N HIS A 205 10.65 20.83 35.93
CA HIS A 205 9.34 20.37 36.40
C HIS A 205 8.20 20.76 35.43
N HIS A 206 8.14 22.03 35.01
CA HIS A 206 7.10 22.53 34.11
C HIS A 206 7.20 21.91 32.72
N LEU A 207 8.39 21.86 32.12
CA LEU A 207 8.60 21.24 30.82
C LEU A 207 8.19 19.77 30.83
N LYS A 208 8.57 19.01 31.87
CA LYS A 208 8.18 17.60 32.02
C LYS A 208 6.66 17.44 32.13
N THR A 209 6.01 18.28 32.95
CA THR A 209 4.57 18.19 33.21
C THR A 209 3.75 18.51 31.95
N LEU A 210 4.08 19.61 31.27
CA LEU A 210 3.38 20.04 30.06
C LEU A 210 3.61 19.06 28.89
N THR A 211 4.83 18.53 28.76
CA THR A 211 5.12 17.49 27.76
C THR A 211 4.34 16.21 28.04
N HIS A 212 4.25 15.79 29.30
CA HIS A 212 3.47 14.62 29.68
C HIS A 212 1.98 14.77 29.36
N LYS A 213 1.42 15.98 29.55
CA LYS A 213 0.04 16.29 29.15
C LYS A 213 -0.16 16.11 27.65
N ALA A 214 0.76 16.61 26.82
CA ALA A 214 0.68 16.42 25.37
C ALA A 214 0.79 14.95 24.95
N ILE A 215 1.63 14.16 25.63
CA ILE A 215 1.73 12.71 25.42
C ILE A 215 0.39 12.01 25.71
N ILE A 216 -0.23 12.29 26.87
CA ILE A 216 -1.54 11.74 27.24
C ILE A 216 -2.61 12.13 26.21
N ASP A 217 -2.55 13.37 25.72
CA ASP A 217 -3.50 13.87 24.75
C ASP A 217 -3.41 13.14 23.40
N MET A 218 -2.19 12.89 22.93
CA MET A 218 -1.95 12.08 21.73
C MET A 218 -2.38 10.62 21.93
N ASP A 219 -2.09 10.03 23.08
CA ASP A 219 -2.43 8.64 23.40
C ASP A 219 -3.96 8.43 23.39
N LYS A 220 -4.72 9.35 23.99
CA LYS A 220 -6.20 9.37 23.90
C LYS A 220 -6.71 9.44 22.47
N LYS A 221 -5.93 10.00 21.56
CA LYS A 221 -6.20 10.07 20.13
C LYS A 221 -5.65 8.89 19.34
N GLY A 222 -5.06 7.90 20.01
CA GLY A 222 -4.51 6.69 19.39
C GLY A 222 -3.17 6.90 18.72
N PHE A 223 -2.39 7.91 19.14
CA PHE A 223 -1.07 8.22 18.58
C PHE A 223 -0.02 8.44 19.67
N LEU A 224 1.24 8.25 19.33
CA LEU A 224 2.37 8.61 20.17
C LEU A 224 3.57 9.02 19.31
N VAL A 225 4.44 9.87 19.84
CA VAL A 225 5.76 10.15 19.25
C VAL A 225 6.80 9.57 20.20
N ALA A 226 7.56 8.58 19.72
CA ALA A 226 8.46 7.81 20.60
C ALA A 226 9.56 8.67 21.27
N ASP A 227 9.99 9.76 20.62
CA ASP A 227 10.98 10.71 21.15
C ASP A 227 10.36 12.10 21.40
N MET A 228 9.14 12.15 21.96
CA MET A 228 8.46 13.41 22.26
C MET A 228 9.27 14.28 23.24
N LYS A 229 9.50 15.54 22.87
CA LYS A 229 10.25 16.53 23.65
C LYS A 229 9.50 17.86 23.75
N PRO A 230 9.82 18.73 24.74
CA PRO A 230 9.18 20.03 24.87
C PRO A 230 9.33 20.92 23.61
N GLU A 231 10.41 20.77 22.85
CA GLU A 231 10.66 21.45 21.58
C GLU A 231 9.64 21.09 20.48
N HIS A 232 8.93 19.96 20.64
CA HIS A 232 7.94 19.48 19.67
C HIS A 232 6.54 20.08 19.91
N ILE A 233 6.37 20.86 20.98
CA ILE A 233 5.08 21.44 21.38
C ILE A 233 5.16 22.95 21.14
N VAL A 234 4.40 23.43 20.15
CA VAL A 234 4.43 24.82 19.68
C VAL A 234 3.13 25.52 20.00
N LEU A 235 3.21 26.65 20.70
CA LEU A 235 2.09 27.59 20.86
C LEU A 235 2.13 28.63 19.74
N SER A 236 0.96 29.11 19.34
CA SER A 236 0.84 30.08 18.25
C SER A 236 1.56 31.40 18.57
N GLU A 237 1.84 32.19 17.54
CA GLU A 237 2.41 33.54 17.69
C GLU A 237 1.52 34.41 18.60
N ASP A 238 0.20 34.42 18.36
CA ASP A 238 -0.76 35.18 19.18
C ASP A 238 -0.72 34.77 20.66
N ASP A 239 -0.66 33.46 20.94
CA ASP A 239 -0.58 32.94 22.31
C ASP A 239 0.78 33.27 22.95
N SER A 240 1.86 33.16 22.17
CA SER A 240 3.22 33.49 22.62
C SER A 240 3.34 34.98 22.98
N GLU A 241 2.76 35.87 22.16
CA GLU A 241 2.68 37.30 22.44
C GLU A 241 1.82 37.60 23.67
N ARG A 242 0.70 36.90 23.84
CA ARG A 242 -0.16 37.04 25.01
C ARG A 242 0.57 36.65 26.29
N ILE A 243 1.32 35.55 26.28
CA ILE A 243 2.17 35.14 27.41
C ILE A 243 3.24 36.20 27.70
N ALA A 244 3.89 36.74 26.66
CA ALA A 244 4.90 37.79 26.84
C ALA A 244 4.30 39.08 27.46
N LYS A 245 3.08 39.47 27.03
CA LYS A 245 2.37 40.63 27.58
C LYS A 245 2.06 40.47 29.07
N VAL A 246 1.60 39.29 29.50
CA VAL A 246 1.35 39.00 30.94
C VAL A 246 2.61 39.22 31.77
N GLY A 247 3.79 38.84 31.26
CA GLY A 247 5.08 39.06 31.93
C GLY A 247 5.49 40.53 32.08
N GLN A 248 4.93 41.43 31.25
CA GLN A 248 5.23 42.87 31.27
C GLN A 248 4.24 43.67 32.15
N GLU A 249 3.12 43.07 32.53
CA GLU A 249 2.13 43.72 33.38
C GLU A 249 2.65 43.85 34.83
N HIS A 250 2.41 45.01 35.46
CA HIS A 250 2.86 45.29 36.84
C HIS A 250 1.93 44.63 37.88
N LYS A 251 1.84 43.30 37.81
CA LYS A 251 1.07 42.47 38.74
C LYS A 251 1.95 41.93 39.87
N ILE A 252 1.31 41.36 40.88
CA ILE A 252 1.95 40.88 42.11
C ILE A 252 2.92 39.73 41.83
N ASP A 253 2.60 38.84 40.87
CA ASP A 253 3.45 37.71 40.46
C ASP A 253 3.26 37.39 38.97
N PRO A 254 3.90 38.16 38.06
CA PRO A 254 3.73 38.00 36.63
C PRO A 254 4.25 36.65 36.12
N VAL A 255 5.29 36.10 36.75
CA VAL A 255 5.88 34.79 36.39
C VAL A 255 4.86 33.68 36.61
N LYS A 256 4.23 33.63 37.78
CA LYS A 256 3.20 32.62 38.08
C LYS A 256 2.03 32.71 37.10
N GLU A 257 1.57 33.91 36.75
CA GLU A 257 0.48 34.08 35.80
C GLU A 257 0.85 33.64 34.37
N GLN A 258 2.09 33.87 33.94
CA GLN A 258 2.59 33.35 32.66
C GLN A 258 2.55 31.82 32.64
N VAL A 259 3.06 31.18 33.70
CA VAL A 259 3.05 29.72 33.83
C VAL A 259 1.61 29.19 33.84
N GLU A 260 0.71 29.75 34.66
CA GLU A 260 -0.70 29.35 34.70
C GLU A 260 -1.39 29.48 33.33
N LEU A 261 -1.07 30.52 32.55
CA LEU A 261 -1.59 30.69 31.20
C LEU A 261 -1.08 29.60 30.26
N ILE A 262 0.21 29.23 30.33
CA ILE A 262 0.77 28.13 29.53
C ILE A 262 0.04 26.82 29.85
N TYR A 263 -0.13 26.49 31.14
CA TYR A 263 -0.87 25.28 31.56
C TYR A 263 -2.29 25.27 31.01
N ARG A 264 -3.02 26.39 31.12
CA ARG A 264 -4.38 26.50 30.60
C ARG A 264 -4.43 26.27 29.09
N LEU A 265 -3.52 26.87 28.32
CA LEU A 265 -3.47 26.70 26.87
C LEU A 265 -3.18 25.24 26.50
N ILE A 266 -2.26 24.57 27.20
CA ILE A 266 -1.99 23.14 26.97
C ILE A 266 -3.19 22.27 27.35
N ASP A 267 -3.86 22.55 28.48
CA ASP A 267 -5.03 21.79 28.93
C ASP A 267 -6.22 21.94 27.97
N GLU A 268 -6.40 23.12 27.39
CA GLU A 268 -7.41 23.43 26.37
C GLU A 268 -7.04 22.94 24.94
N GLY A 269 -5.90 22.29 24.78
CA GLY A 269 -5.43 21.79 23.48
C GLY A 269 -5.02 22.90 22.50
N GLN A 270 -4.65 24.08 23.00
CA GLN A 270 -4.19 25.22 22.20
C GLN A 270 -2.68 25.16 21.92
N TYR A 271 -2.23 24.01 21.40
CA TYR A 271 -0.86 23.81 20.94
C TYR A 271 -0.86 22.96 19.67
N SER A 272 0.25 23.02 18.94
CA SER A 272 0.52 22.14 17.81
C SER A 272 1.68 21.22 18.13
N VAL A 273 1.59 19.98 17.67
CA VAL A 273 2.70 19.01 17.73
C VAL A 273 3.46 19.07 16.41
N ILE A 274 4.78 19.04 16.47
CA ILE A 274 5.69 18.93 15.33
C ILE A 274 6.59 17.70 15.47
N ASP A 275 7.44 17.47 14.47
CA ASP A 275 8.40 16.36 14.39
C ASP A 275 7.78 14.96 14.45
N TYR A 276 7.41 14.44 13.27
CA TYR A 276 6.61 13.21 13.13
C TYR A 276 7.42 11.99 12.70
N GLU A 277 8.76 12.07 12.72
CA GLU A 277 9.63 10.98 12.21
C GLU A 277 9.48 9.67 12.97
N LEU A 278 9.02 9.74 14.22
CA LEU A 278 8.74 8.59 15.08
C LEU A 278 7.27 8.61 15.57
N LEU A 279 6.37 9.20 14.78
CA LEU A 279 4.94 9.14 15.01
C LEU A 279 4.43 7.71 14.76
N LEU A 280 3.69 7.16 15.70
CA LEU A 280 3.14 5.82 15.62
C LEU A 280 1.66 5.83 16.05
N ARG A 281 0.88 4.87 15.56
CA ARG A 281 -0.40 4.53 16.20
C ARG A 281 -0.13 3.81 17.53
N THR A 282 -1.02 3.96 18.49
CA THR A 282 -1.06 3.06 19.65
C THR A 282 -1.36 1.63 19.19
N LYS A 283 -0.99 0.63 20.00
CA LYS A 283 -1.22 -0.79 19.66
C LYS A 283 -2.71 -1.09 19.40
N GLU A 284 -3.58 -0.57 20.26
CA GLU A 284 -5.04 -0.70 20.14
C GLU A 284 -5.55 -0.11 18.82
N HIS A 285 -5.15 1.12 18.51
CA HIS A 285 -5.55 1.80 17.28
C HIS A 285 -5.05 1.05 16.02
N GLU A 286 -3.82 0.53 16.05
CA GLU A 286 -3.26 -0.25 14.94
C GLU A 286 -4.01 -1.59 14.72
N GLU A 287 -4.45 -2.26 15.80
CA GLU A 287 -5.28 -3.47 15.72
C GLU A 287 -6.66 -3.17 15.12
N ASP A 288 -7.29 -2.07 15.55
CA ASP A 288 -8.59 -1.61 15.04
C ASP A 288 -8.55 -1.23 13.56
N VAL A 289 -7.50 -0.53 13.12
CA VAL A 289 -7.30 -0.18 11.70
C VAL A 289 -7.17 -1.43 10.85
N LYS A 290 -6.37 -2.41 11.28
CA LYS A 290 -6.21 -3.70 10.57
C LYS A 290 -7.53 -4.45 10.47
N SER A 291 -8.28 -4.52 11.56
CA SER A 291 -9.59 -5.17 11.62
C SER A 291 -10.57 -4.51 10.66
N THR A 292 -10.71 -3.18 10.73
CA THR A 292 -11.62 -2.39 9.89
C THR A 292 -11.31 -2.50 8.39
N ARG A 293 -10.02 -2.42 8.01
CA ARG A 293 -9.60 -2.57 6.61
C ARG A 293 -9.89 -3.96 6.06
N ARG A 294 -9.73 -5.01 6.87
CA ARG A 294 -10.08 -6.37 6.48
C ARG A 294 -11.59 -6.53 6.27
N HIS A 295 -12.42 -5.99 7.16
CA HIS A 295 -13.89 -6.02 6.99
C HIS A 295 -14.31 -5.32 5.69
N SER A 296 -13.81 -4.10 5.49
CA SER A 296 -14.10 -3.31 4.28
C SER A 296 -13.69 -4.06 3.01
N TYR A 297 -12.51 -4.69 3.02
CA TYR A 297 -12.06 -5.55 1.91
C TYR A 297 -13.05 -6.69 1.62
N LEU A 298 -13.52 -7.40 2.64
CA LEU A 298 -14.43 -8.54 2.44
C LEU A 298 -15.77 -8.10 1.83
N ASP A 299 -16.31 -6.98 2.29
CA ASP A 299 -17.53 -6.37 1.72
C ASP A 299 -17.29 -5.92 0.27
N ASP A 300 -16.21 -5.18 0.01
CA ASP A 300 -15.85 -4.72 -1.32
C ASP A 300 -15.58 -5.88 -2.28
N GLN A 301 -15.04 -7.00 -1.77
CA GLN A 301 -14.74 -8.19 -2.56
C GLN A 301 -16.00 -9.00 -2.90
N ARG A 302 -16.96 -9.08 -1.98
CA ARG A 302 -18.32 -9.60 -2.25
C ARG A 302 -18.98 -8.78 -3.34
N ASP A 303 -18.88 -7.45 -3.25
CA ASP A 303 -19.50 -6.50 -4.16
C ASP A 303 -18.58 -6.08 -5.32
N ARG A 304 -17.52 -6.84 -5.61
CA ARG A 304 -16.46 -6.45 -6.56
C ARG A 304 -16.96 -6.04 -7.95
N PHE A 305 -18.09 -6.57 -8.40
CA PHE A 305 -18.65 -6.28 -9.73
C PHE A 305 -19.62 -5.08 -9.73
N LYS A 306 -19.92 -4.51 -8.55
CA LYS A 306 -20.66 -3.25 -8.43
C LYS A 306 -19.69 -2.09 -8.63
N PRO A 307 -19.97 -1.15 -9.54
CA PRO A 307 -19.09 -0.02 -9.78
C PRO A 307 -19.07 0.93 -8.57
N THR A 308 -17.90 1.50 -8.29
CA THR A 308 -17.71 2.59 -7.32
C THR A 308 -17.09 3.80 -8.02
N PRO A 309 -17.09 5.01 -7.43
CA PRO A 309 -16.45 6.17 -8.03
C PRO A 309 -15.00 5.87 -8.41
N LEU A 310 -14.67 6.04 -9.69
CA LEU A 310 -13.36 5.73 -10.23
C LEU A 310 -12.40 6.90 -10.01
N PRO A 311 -11.29 6.72 -9.26
CA PRO A 311 -10.25 7.73 -9.13
C PRO A 311 -9.62 8.08 -10.49
N PRO A 312 -9.17 9.32 -10.73
CA PRO A 312 -8.63 9.75 -12.03
C PRO A 312 -7.40 8.99 -12.53
N HIS A 313 -6.68 8.30 -11.64
CA HIS A 313 -5.49 7.52 -11.97
C HIS A 313 -5.78 6.05 -12.27
N LEU A 314 -7.04 5.63 -12.15
CA LEU A 314 -7.49 4.28 -12.46
C LEU A 314 -8.36 4.31 -13.72
N SER A 315 -8.39 3.20 -14.44
CA SER A 315 -9.22 3.03 -15.63
C SER A 315 -10.00 1.73 -15.54
N TYR A 316 -11.20 1.70 -16.13
CA TYR A 316 -11.89 0.45 -16.40
C TYR A 316 -11.27 -0.23 -17.62
N ALA A 317 -11.11 -1.54 -17.55
CA ALA A 317 -10.74 -2.38 -18.68
C ALA A 317 -11.60 -3.64 -18.70
N GLU A 318 -11.95 -4.15 -19.89
CA GLU A 318 -12.54 -5.46 -20.04
C GLU A 318 -11.65 -6.29 -20.96
N ILE A 319 -11.03 -7.33 -20.42
CA ILE A 319 -10.04 -8.15 -21.11
C ILE A 319 -10.55 -9.58 -21.10
N LEU A 320 -10.74 -10.15 -22.29
CA LEU A 320 -11.23 -11.53 -22.47
C LEU A 320 -12.55 -11.82 -21.73
N GLY A 321 -13.44 -10.81 -21.66
CA GLY A 321 -14.73 -10.90 -20.97
C GLY A 321 -14.66 -10.85 -19.44
N VAL A 322 -13.51 -10.48 -18.88
CA VAL A 322 -13.34 -10.22 -17.44
C VAL A 322 -13.19 -8.72 -17.21
N PRO A 323 -14.01 -8.10 -16.34
CA PRO A 323 -13.86 -6.70 -16.00
C PRO A 323 -12.71 -6.52 -15.01
N TYR A 324 -11.94 -5.45 -15.21
CA TYR A 324 -10.82 -5.05 -14.38
C TYR A 324 -10.85 -3.56 -14.05
N ILE A 325 -10.31 -3.22 -12.88
CA ILE A 325 -9.76 -1.92 -12.55
C ILE A 325 -8.27 -1.96 -12.86
N TYR A 326 -7.81 -1.09 -13.75
CA TYR A 326 -6.43 -0.95 -14.17
C TYR A 326 -5.79 0.29 -13.57
N GLY A 327 -4.50 0.20 -13.22
CA GLY A 327 -3.68 1.32 -12.80
C GLY A 327 -2.21 0.97 -12.61
N HIS A 328 -1.40 2.00 -12.37
CA HIS A 328 0.03 1.86 -12.10
C HIS A 328 0.29 1.45 -10.65
N ALA A 329 1.19 0.48 -10.47
CA ALA A 329 1.84 0.22 -9.20
C ALA A 329 3.10 1.10 -9.11
N GLU A 330 2.89 2.41 -8.91
CA GLU A 330 3.90 3.48 -8.94
C GLU A 330 5.18 3.13 -8.19
N SER A 331 5.03 2.49 -7.03
CA SER A 331 6.17 2.12 -6.20
C SER A 331 7.11 1.14 -6.92
N THR A 332 6.59 0.19 -7.67
CA THR A 332 7.43 -0.78 -8.41
C THR A 332 7.62 -0.46 -9.88
N GLY A 333 6.98 0.61 -10.37
CA GLY A 333 6.87 0.94 -11.80
C GLY A 333 6.11 -0.12 -12.62
N GLY A 334 5.34 -0.99 -11.96
CA GLY A 334 4.60 -2.08 -12.62
C GLY A 334 3.15 -1.70 -12.91
N HIS A 335 2.39 -2.62 -13.49
CA HIS A 335 0.98 -2.43 -13.83
C HIS A 335 0.10 -3.45 -13.10
N LEU A 336 -1.10 -3.03 -12.70
CA LEU A 336 -2.01 -3.85 -11.91
C LEU A 336 -3.41 -3.87 -12.54
N TRP A 337 -3.98 -5.06 -12.66
CA TRP A 337 -5.36 -5.31 -13.08
C TRP A 337 -6.11 -6.03 -11.97
N VAL A 338 -7.03 -5.35 -11.28
CA VAL A 338 -7.85 -5.91 -10.21
C VAL A 338 -9.20 -6.33 -10.74
N VAL A 339 -9.58 -7.60 -10.54
CA VAL A 339 -10.82 -8.19 -11.07
C VAL A 339 -12.04 -7.53 -10.44
N GLY A 340 -12.90 -6.97 -11.29
CA GLY A 340 -14.15 -6.34 -10.91
C GLY A 340 -14.32 -4.93 -11.49
N ARG A 341 -15.33 -4.24 -10.96
CA ARG A 341 -15.66 -2.84 -11.24
C ARG A 341 -15.56 -1.94 -10.00
N ASN A 342 -15.23 -2.50 -8.84
CA ASN A 342 -15.06 -1.77 -7.60
C ASN A 342 -13.61 -1.23 -7.47
N ALA A 343 -13.43 0.07 -7.69
CA ALA A 343 -12.14 0.75 -7.61
C ALA A 343 -11.51 0.74 -6.21
N ARG A 344 -12.31 0.57 -5.14
CA ARG A 344 -11.82 0.51 -3.75
C ARG A 344 -10.92 -0.71 -3.48
N LEU A 345 -11.01 -1.73 -4.32
CA LEU A 345 -10.19 -2.94 -4.20
C LEU A 345 -8.74 -2.73 -4.66
N PHE A 346 -8.45 -1.68 -5.45
CA PHE A 346 -7.15 -1.52 -6.12
C PHE A 346 -5.98 -1.55 -5.13
N ASP A 347 -6.06 -0.74 -4.07
CA ASP A 347 -4.99 -0.54 -3.09
C ASP A 347 -4.63 -1.81 -2.29
N TYR A 348 -5.55 -2.78 -2.18
CA TYR A 348 -5.31 -4.02 -1.46
C TYR A 348 -4.41 -5.00 -2.22
N PHE A 349 -4.31 -4.86 -3.54
CA PHE A 349 -3.57 -5.76 -4.42
C PHE A 349 -2.26 -5.18 -4.96
N LEU A 350 -1.99 -3.92 -4.64
CA LEU A 350 -0.70 -3.27 -4.86
C LEU A 350 0.44 -4.21 -4.41
N PRO A 351 1.46 -4.45 -5.27
CA PRO A 351 2.41 -5.55 -5.13
C PRO A 351 3.19 -5.47 -3.83
N GLU A 352 3.36 -4.27 -3.32
CA GLU A 352 4.00 -4.08 -2.07
C GLU A 352 3.19 -4.85 -0.99
N ARG A 353 1.86 -4.70 -0.89
CA ARG A 353 1.04 -5.22 0.23
C ARG A 353 1.24 -6.70 0.58
N TRP A 354 1.77 -7.49 -0.35
CA TRP A 354 1.95 -8.94 -0.25
C TRP A 354 3.29 -9.51 -0.77
N ARG A 355 4.10 -8.80 -1.57
CA ARG A 355 5.30 -9.40 -2.19
C ARG A 355 6.48 -9.59 -1.22
N LYS A 356 6.53 -8.77 -0.15
CA LYS A 356 7.59 -8.82 0.88
C LYS A 356 7.09 -9.35 2.22
N THR A 357 5.86 -9.82 2.31
CA THR A 357 5.34 -10.46 3.52
C THR A 357 5.85 -11.90 3.60
N PRO A 358 6.01 -12.47 4.81
CA PRO A 358 6.35 -13.88 4.97
C PRO A 358 5.39 -14.75 4.14
N SER A 359 5.97 -15.68 3.38
CA SER A 359 5.21 -16.51 2.46
C SER A 359 5.55 -17.99 2.63
N LEU A 360 4.53 -18.83 2.56
CA LEU A 360 4.67 -20.28 2.58
C LEU A 360 4.54 -20.81 1.15
N LYS A 361 5.55 -21.53 0.65
CA LYS A 361 5.47 -22.20 -0.65
C LYS A 361 4.45 -23.34 -0.56
N LEU A 362 3.45 -23.34 -1.45
CA LEU A 362 2.37 -24.34 -1.45
C LEU A 362 2.64 -25.52 -2.39
N SER A 363 3.49 -25.31 -3.40
CA SER A 363 3.81 -26.31 -4.42
C SER A 363 5.31 -26.57 -4.47
N GLU A 364 5.71 -27.83 -4.59
CA GLU A 364 7.11 -28.19 -4.77
C GLU A 364 7.61 -27.81 -6.17
N THR A 365 6.75 -28.02 -7.17
CA THR A 365 7.07 -27.87 -8.61
C THR A 365 6.72 -26.52 -9.21
N LYS A 366 5.78 -25.77 -8.61
CA LYS A 366 5.35 -24.45 -9.09
C LYS A 366 5.72 -23.35 -8.09
N GLU A 367 5.94 -22.14 -8.61
CA GLU A 367 6.13 -20.93 -7.82
C GLU A 367 4.80 -20.38 -7.30
N VAL A 368 4.18 -21.11 -6.37
CA VAL A 368 2.89 -20.78 -5.74
C VAL A 368 3.11 -20.56 -4.26
N PHE A 369 2.65 -19.43 -3.75
CA PHE A 369 2.91 -18.99 -2.39
C PHE A 369 1.64 -18.50 -1.71
N TYR A 370 1.42 -18.97 -0.47
CA TYR A 370 0.46 -18.40 0.46
C TYR A 370 1.10 -17.24 1.23
N THR A 371 0.36 -16.17 1.45
CA THR A 371 0.78 -15.09 2.33
C THR A 371 -0.41 -14.41 3.00
N ILE A 372 -0.12 -13.73 4.10
CA ILE A 372 -1.04 -12.80 4.75
C ILE A 372 -0.53 -11.39 4.46
N THR A 373 -1.36 -10.59 3.80
CA THR A 373 -1.01 -9.21 3.45
C THR A 373 -0.92 -8.34 4.70
N LYS A 374 -0.44 -7.11 4.49
CA LYS A 374 -0.53 -5.99 5.43
C LYS A 374 -1.86 -5.82 6.12
N ASP A 375 -2.92 -5.95 5.35
CA ASP A 375 -4.29 -5.67 5.74
C ASP A 375 -4.95 -6.93 6.31
N ASN A 376 -4.13 -7.91 6.73
CA ASN A 376 -4.56 -9.21 7.27
C ASN A 376 -5.46 -9.99 6.29
N ILE A 377 -5.21 -9.83 4.98
CA ILE A 377 -5.92 -10.54 3.92
C ILE A 377 -5.10 -11.78 3.55
N ARG A 378 -5.77 -12.93 3.48
CA ARG A 378 -5.14 -14.20 3.07
C ARG A 378 -5.17 -14.32 1.56
N LEU A 379 -4.00 -14.34 0.93
CA LEU A 379 -3.85 -14.43 -0.52
C LEU A 379 -2.97 -15.61 -0.91
N VAL A 380 -3.15 -16.06 -2.15
CA VAL A 380 -2.25 -16.97 -2.85
C VAL A 380 -1.76 -16.26 -4.09
N TRP A 381 -0.45 -16.11 -4.26
CA TRP A 381 0.12 -15.55 -5.48
C TRP A 381 0.97 -16.59 -6.20
N LYS A 382 1.02 -16.48 -7.53
CA LYS A 382 1.69 -17.43 -8.42
C LYS A 382 2.36 -16.69 -9.58
N ALA A 383 3.64 -16.97 -9.82
CA ALA A 383 4.32 -16.50 -11.03
C ALA A 383 3.71 -17.18 -12.26
N SER A 384 3.35 -16.38 -13.27
CA SER A 384 2.82 -16.88 -14.53
C SER A 384 3.96 -17.40 -15.38
N ARG A 385 3.75 -18.56 -15.99
CA ARG A 385 4.68 -19.23 -16.90
C ARG A 385 4.44 -18.88 -18.37
N VAL A 386 3.77 -17.75 -18.62
CA VAL A 386 3.48 -17.29 -19.98
C VAL A 386 4.78 -17.02 -20.74
N GLY A 387 4.96 -17.72 -21.84
CA GLY A 387 6.18 -17.65 -22.64
C GLY A 387 7.24 -18.70 -22.30
N GLU A 388 6.94 -19.63 -21.40
CA GLU A 388 7.76 -20.82 -21.17
C GLU A 388 7.30 -21.99 -22.05
N MET A 389 8.27 -22.81 -22.47
CA MET A 389 8.04 -24.15 -22.99
C MET A 389 8.47 -25.18 -21.95
N PRO A 390 7.80 -26.35 -21.83
CA PRO A 390 8.32 -27.44 -21.02
C PRO A 390 9.73 -27.82 -21.48
N ALA A 391 10.67 -27.91 -20.55
CA ALA A 391 12.01 -28.44 -20.84
C ALA A 391 11.89 -29.90 -21.31
N GLY A 392 12.64 -30.24 -22.37
CA GLY A 392 12.53 -31.46 -23.17
C GLY A 392 11.96 -32.70 -22.47
N GLY A 393 10.92 -33.28 -23.07
CA GLY A 393 10.45 -34.62 -22.78
C GLY A 393 10.28 -35.41 -24.07
N ASP A 394 10.47 -36.72 -23.99
CA ASP A 394 10.51 -37.67 -25.10
C ASP A 394 9.45 -37.38 -26.19
N GLU A 395 9.90 -37.35 -27.44
CA GLU A 395 9.06 -37.33 -28.63
C GLU A 395 8.12 -38.55 -28.59
N GLY A 396 6.92 -38.39 -28.03
CA GLY A 396 5.96 -39.48 -27.86
C GLY A 396 4.91 -39.32 -26.76
N ASN A 397 5.07 -38.39 -25.80
CA ASN A 397 4.05 -38.16 -24.76
C ASN A 397 2.89 -37.27 -25.29
N GLU A 398 1.65 -37.77 -25.22
CA GLU A 398 0.44 -37.01 -25.58
C GLU A 398 0.28 -35.71 -24.76
N GLU A 399 0.74 -35.69 -23.49
CA GLU A 399 0.76 -34.47 -22.66
C GLU A 399 1.62 -33.37 -23.31
N ASN A 400 2.82 -33.73 -23.76
CA ASN A 400 3.75 -32.80 -24.42
C ASN A 400 3.19 -32.32 -25.75
N SER A 401 2.52 -33.18 -26.51
CA SER A 401 1.94 -32.84 -27.82
C SER A 401 0.88 -31.74 -27.71
N LYS A 402 0.00 -31.79 -26.68
CA LYS A 402 -1.01 -30.74 -26.46
C LYS A 402 -0.38 -29.42 -26.00
N ILE A 403 0.61 -29.46 -25.11
CA ILE A 403 1.30 -28.23 -24.66
C ILE A 403 2.09 -27.60 -25.81
N ILE A 404 2.74 -28.41 -26.64
CA ILE A 404 3.41 -27.97 -27.88
C ILE A 404 2.40 -27.36 -28.85
N LYS A 405 1.16 -27.85 -28.90
CA LYS A 405 0.11 -27.31 -29.79
C LYS A 405 -0.51 -26.00 -29.28
N TYR A 406 -0.89 -25.92 -28.00
CA TYR A 406 -1.71 -24.83 -27.46
C TYR A 406 -0.94 -23.84 -26.57
N GLY A 407 0.20 -24.24 -26.01
CA GLY A 407 1.01 -23.43 -25.10
C GLY A 407 0.40 -23.29 -23.71
N ILE A 408 1.15 -22.63 -22.82
CA ILE A 408 0.69 -22.27 -21.47
C ILE A 408 -0.23 -21.05 -21.59
N ASN A 409 -1.38 -21.08 -20.93
CA ASN A 409 -2.28 -19.93 -20.88
C ASN A 409 -1.62 -18.71 -20.22
N SER A 410 -1.91 -17.53 -20.78
CA SER A 410 -1.54 -16.24 -20.19
C SER A 410 -2.31 -16.01 -18.88
N PRO A 411 -1.85 -15.10 -17.99
CA PRO A 411 -2.58 -14.81 -16.75
C PRO A 411 -4.00 -14.29 -17.01
N PHE A 412 -4.21 -13.57 -18.12
CA PHE A 412 -5.53 -13.09 -18.55
C PHE A 412 -6.42 -14.23 -19.04
N GLU A 413 -5.85 -15.20 -19.78
CA GLU A 413 -6.58 -16.40 -20.19
C GLU A 413 -6.95 -17.28 -18.99
N GLU A 414 -6.02 -17.51 -18.05
CA GLU A 414 -6.31 -18.24 -16.80
C GLU A 414 -7.49 -17.61 -16.05
N PHE A 415 -7.52 -16.28 -15.96
CA PHE A 415 -8.60 -15.56 -15.28
C PHE A 415 -9.91 -15.62 -16.06
N ALA A 416 -9.88 -15.51 -17.39
CA ALA A 416 -11.07 -15.63 -18.22
C ALA A 416 -11.70 -17.03 -18.16
N VAL A 417 -10.85 -18.08 -18.15
CA VAL A 417 -11.29 -19.47 -17.94
C VAL A 417 -11.95 -19.61 -16.57
N SER A 418 -11.26 -19.21 -15.48
CA SER A 418 -11.83 -19.30 -14.13
C SER A 418 -13.14 -18.50 -13.99
N HIS A 419 -13.20 -17.30 -14.56
CA HIS A 419 -14.41 -16.47 -14.52
C HIS A 419 -15.59 -17.16 -15.23
N LYS A 420 -15.36 -17.72 -16.42
CA LYS A 420 -16.40 -18.42 -17.18
C LYS A 420 -16.85 -19.71 -16.49
N LEU A 421 -15.91 -20.51 -15.98
CA LEU A 421 -16.22 -21.75 -15.27
C LEU A 421 -17.07 -21.50 -14.00
N ASN A 422 -16.74 -20.47 -13.22
CA ASN A 422 -17.56 -20.07 -12.08
C ASN A 422 -18.99 -19.69 -12.49
N ARG A 423 -19.17 -18.98 -13.61
CA ARG A 423 -20.51 -18.65 -14.14
C ARG A 423 -21.29 -19.87 -14.62
N LEU A 424 -20.61 -20.95 -14.99
CA LEU A 424 -21.20 -22.24 -15.34
C LEU A 424 -21.41 -23.16 -14.12
N GLY A 425 -21.19 -22.65 -12.90
CA GLY A 425 -21.35 -23.42 -11.67
C GLY A 425 -20.24 -24.43 -11.40
N ILE A 426 -19.09 -24.33 -12.09
CA ILE A 426 -17.90 -25.13 -11.82
C ILE A 426 -17.01 -24.36 -10.84
N PRO A 427 -16.88 -24.82 -9.57
CA PRO A 427 -16.17 -24.08 -8.55
C PRO A 427 -14.68 -23.90 -8.89
N SER A 428 -14.19 -22.68 -8.76
CA SER A 428 -12.77 -22.37 -8.92
C SER A 428 -12.30 -21.35 -7.88
N VAL A 429 -10.99 -21.34 -7.63
CA VAL A 429 -10.35 -20.37 -6.73
C VAL A 429 -10.66 -18.93 -7.15
N TYR A 430 -10.73 -18.04 -6.16
CA TYR A 430 -11.08 -16.66 -6.44
C TYR A 430 -9.93 -15.92 -7.12
N ILE A 431 -10.14 -15.55 -8.38
CA ILE A 431 -9.26 -14.62 -9.09
C ILE A 431 -9.43 -13.21 -8.50
N ARG A 432 -8.30 -12.55 -8.20
CA ARG A 432 -8.31 -11.24 -7.54
C ARG A 432 -7.61 -10.17 -8.36
N ALA A 433 -6.38 -10.41 -8.78
CA ALA A 433 -5.64 -9.43 -9.56
C ALA A 433 -4.51 -10.06 -10.37
N ILE A 434 -4.05 -9.35 -11.41
CA ILE A 434 -2.87 -9.65 -12.21
C ILE A 434 -1.91 -8.48 -12.05
N TYR A 435 -0.66 -8.76 -11.73
CA TYR A 435 0.40 -7.76 -11.61
C TYR A 435 1.50 -8.05 -12.63
N MET A 436 1.83 -7.05 -13.45
CA MET A 436 3.02 -7.05 -14.31
C MET A 436 4.16 -6.32 -13.60
N THR A 437 5.34 -6.93 -13.57
CA THR A 437 6.53 -6.33 -12.97
C THR A 437 6.99 -5.09 -13.74
N GLY A 438 7.37 -4.02 -13.04
CA GLY A 438 7.94 -2.82 -13.68
C GLY A 438 9.40 -2.94 -14.12
N VAL A 439 10.09 -3.98 -13.63
CA VAL A 439 11.45 -4.30 -14.08
C VAL A 439 11.39 -5.32 -15.21
N PRO A 440 12.22 -5.15 -16.26
CA PRO A 440 12.33 -6.16 -17.30
C PRO A 440 12.79 -7.50 -16.74
N LYS A 441 12.25 -8.60 -17.27
CA LYS A 441 12.69 -9.95 -16.96
C LYS A 441 14.05 -10.22 -17.60
N ILE A 442 14.83 -11.07 -16.95
CA ILE A 442 16.21 -11.39 -17.36
C ILE A 442 16.24 -12.40 -18.51
N GLU A 443 15.33 -13.37 -18.48
CA GLU A 443 15.29 -14.48 -19.42
C GLU A 443 14.33 -14.20 -20.59
N ALA A 444 14.73 -14.57 -21.80
CA ALA A 444 13.86 -14.41 -22.97
C ALA A 444 12.72 -15.43 -22.96
N SER A 445 11.54 -15.03 -23.46
CA SER A 445 10.44 -15.97 -23.71
C SER A 445 10.85 -17.01 -24.75
N SER A 446 10.64 -18.29 -24.46
CA SER A 446 10.84 -19.39 -25.42
C SER A 446 9.59 -19.66 -26.26
N ASP A 447 8.40 -19.33 -25.75
CA ASP A 447 7.13 -19.41 -26.48
C ASP A 447 6.55 -18.01 -26.75
N ARG A 448 6.39 -17.65 -28.03
CA ARG A 448 5.84 -16.33 -28.41
C ARG A 448 4.35 -16.34 -28.73
N ARG A 449 3.73 -17.53 -28.83
CA ARG A 449 2.36 -17.67 -29.36
C ARG A 449 1.32 -16.81 -28.65
N LYS A 450 1.38 -16.74 -27.32
CA LYS A 450 0.42 -15.94 -26.54
C LYS A 450 0.64 -14.44 -26.70
N TYR A 451 1.90 -14.00 -26.84
CA TYR A 451 2.23 -12.61 -27.12
C TYR A 451 1.72 -12.23 -28.52
N ASP A 452 1.94 -13.09 -29.52
CA ASP A 452 1.48 -12.86 -30.89
C ASP A 452 -0.06 -12.87 -31.00
N SER A 453 -0.73 -13.82 -30.35
CA SER A 453 -2.19 -13.96 -30.44
C SER A 453 -2.96 -12.89 -29.67
N HIS A 454 -2.34 -12.24 -28.67
CA HIS A 454 -2.95 -11.18 -27.87
C HIS A 454 -2.36 -9.79 -28.13
N LYS A 455 -1.50 -9.64 -29.15
CA LYS A 455 -0.81 -8.37 -29.45
C LYS A 455 -1.75 -7.19 -29.68
N ASP A 456 -2.96 -7.46 -30.19
CA ASP A 456 -3.97 -6.46 -30.53
C ASP A 456 -4.95 -6.21 -29.37
N ILE A 457 -4.79 -6.90 -28.23
CA ILE A 457 -5.54 -6.63 -27.01
C ILE A 457 -4.72 -5.64 -26.19
N LEU A 458 -5.24 -4.41 -26.09
CA LEU A 458 -4.53 -3.29 -25.51
C LEU A 458 -5.03 -2.98 -24.09
N ASP A 459 -4.13 -2.49 -23.26
CA ASP A 459 -4.45 -1.85 -21.99
C ASP A 459 -5.03 -0.42 -22.22
N PRO A 460 -5.57 0.24 -21.18
CA PRO A 460 -6.11 1.60 -21.29
C PRO A 460 -5.11 2.68 -21.75
N GLU A 461 -3.80 2.37 -21.78
CA GLU A 461 -2.75 3.27 -22.29
C GLU A 461 -2.35 2.96 -23.73
N GLY A 462 -2.97 1.94 -24.35
CA GLY A 462 -2.70 1.54 -25.72
C GLY A 462 -1.53 0.58 -25.88
N ASN A 463 -0.98 0.01 -24.80
CA ASN A 463 0.07 -1.00 -24.88
C ASN A 463 -0.53 -2.41 -24.91
N PRO A 464 0.11 -3.40 -25.56
CA PRO A 464 -0.33 -4.79 -25.48
C PRO A 464 -0.38 -5.30 -24.03
N ILE A 465 -1.44 -6.02 -23.68
CA ILE A 465 -1.61 -6.58 -22.32
C ILE A 465 -0.52 -7.58 -21.94
N LEU A 466 0.13 -8.19 -22.93
CA LEU A 466 1.26 -9.11 -22.78
C LEU A 466 2.53 -8.49 -23.39
N GLN A 467 3.51 -8.21 -22.53
CA GLN A 467 4.81 -7.66 -22.90
C GLN A 467 5.89 -8.70 -22.68
N GLU A 468 6.60 -9.07 -23.75
CA GLU A 468 7.63 -10.11 -23.71
C GLU A 468 8.74 -9.82 -22.71
N SER A 469 9.04 -8.55 -22.47
CA SER A 469 10.11 -8.11 -21.57
C SER A 469 9.72 -8.14 -20.10
N HIS A 470 8.50 -8.53 -19.71
CA HIS A 470 8.05 -8.45 -18.32
C HIS A 470 7.50 -9.77 -17.78
N ASN A 471 7.58 -9.94 -16.47
CA ASN A 471 6.99 -11.08 -15.76
C ASN A 471 5.61 -10.72 -15.23
N TYR A 472 4.76 -11.73 -15.11
CA TYR A 472 3.40 -11.59 -14.60
C TYR A 472 3.18 -12.44 -13.36
N ILE A 473 2.46 -11.89 -12.40
CA ILE A 473 2.06 -12.59 -11.17
C ILE A 473 0.54 -12.58 -11.09
N THR A 474 -0.05 -13.75 -10.88
CA THR A 474 -1.48 -13.89 -10.59
C THR A 474 -1.70 -13.87 -9.09
N ILE A 475 -2.68 -13.11 -8.63
CA ILE A 475 -3.09 -12.99 -7.23
C ILE A 475 -4.50 -13.57 -7.09
N ARG A 476 -4.64 -14.49 -6.15
CA ARG A 476 -5.85 -15.27 -5.88
C ARG A 476 -6.22 -15.16 -4.41
N GLY A 477 -7.50 -15.29 -4.09
CA GLY A 477 -7.96 -15.40 -2.73
C GLY A 477 -7.58 -16.76 -2.14
N TYR A 478 -7.14 -16.78 -0.88
CA TYR A 478 -7.05 -18.04 -0.15
C TYR A 478 -8.45 -18.62 0.00
N TYR A 479 -8.65 -19.88 -0.39
CA TYR A 479 -9.98 -20.47 -0.37
C TYR A 479 -10.36 -20.89 1.05
N ASN A 480 -11.22 -20.11 1.70
CA ASN A 480 -11.82 -20.41 3.00
C ASN A 480 -13.34 -20.51 2.94
N GLY A 481 -13.88 -20.69 1.74
CA GLY A 481 -15.29 -20.74 1.41
C GLY A 481 -15.76 -19.56 0.55
N PRO A 482 -17.01 -19.60 0.03
CA PRO A 482 -17.62 -18.54 -0.76
C PRO A 482 -17.44 -17.13 -0.17
N ASP A 483 -17.08 -16.15 -1.02
CA ASP A 483 -16.87 -14.75 -0.61
C ASP A 483 -18.02 -14.20 0.26
N HIS A 484 -19.27 -14.56 -0.05
CA HIS A 484 -20.43 -14.10 0.72
C HIS A 484 -20.54 -14.73 2.12
N LEU A 485 -20.03 -15.94 2.33
CA LEU A 485 -19.96 -16.58 3.66
C LEU A 485 -18.82 -15.98 4.47
N VAL A 486 -17.66 -15.79 3.83
CA VAL A 486 -16.48 -15.19 4.48
C VAL A 486 -16.77 -13.74 4.91
N ALA A 487 -17.48 -12.97 4.07
CA ALA A 487 -17.87 -11.60 4.40
C ALA A 487 -18.88 -11.51 5.55
N ARG A 488 -19.72 -12.53 5.76
CA ARG A 488 -20.68 -12.60 6.88
C ARG A 488 -20.05 -13.03 8.20
N GLN A 489 -18.78 -13.41 8.21
CA GLN A 489 -18.09 -13.96 9.38
C GLN A 489 -18.83 -15.16 10.01
N ALA A 490 -19.50 -15.96 9.18
CA ALA A 490 -20.19 -17.15 9.66
C ALA A 490 -19.18 -18.15 10.26
N GLU A 491 -19.61 -18.84 11.32
CA GLU A 491 -18.77 -19.50 12.33
C GLU A 491 -17.91 -20.69 11.87
N ALA A 492 -17.98 -21.13 10.61
CA ALA A 492 -17.14 -22.21 10.09
C ALA A 492 -16.43 -21.78 8.79
N LEU A 493 -15.15 -21.41 8.89
CA LEU A 493 -14.28 -21.23 7.74
C LEU A 493 -13.69 -22.56 7.31
N TYR A 494 -13.54 -22.75 6.01
CA TYR A 494 -12.92 -23.96 5.47
C TYR A 494 -11.41 -23.78 5.31
N MET A 495 -10.68 -24.88 5.42
CA MET A 495 -9.28 -24.99 5.03
C MET A 495 -9.19 -25.69 3.65
N PRO A 496 -8.44 -25.11 2.69
CA PRO A 496 -8.21 -25.77 1.42
C PRO A 496 -7.21 -26.92 1.60
N LEU A 497 -7.57 -28.08 1.08
CA LEU A 497 -6.75 -29.29 1.05
C LEU A 497 -6.48 -29.67 -0.40
N ASP A 498 -5.21 -29.77 -0.77
CA ASP A 498 -4.77 -30.33 -2.05
C ASP A 498 -5.32 -31.76 -2.20
N LEU A 499 -6.06 -32.01 -3.28
CA LEU A 499 -6.70 -33.31 -3.51
C LEU A 499 -5.65 -34.42 -3.64
N SER A 500 -4.45 -34.16 -4.15
CA SER A 500 -3.38 -35.16 -4.19
C SER A 500 -2.86 -35.53 -2.81
N LYS A 501 -3.04 -34.64 -1.82
CA LYS A 501 -2.64 -34.86 -0.42
C LYS A 501 -3.76 -35.47 0.44
N ALA A 502 -4.99 -35.48 -0.07
CA ALA A 502 -6.15 -35.93 0.70
C ALA A 502 -6.12 -37.43 1.07
N PRO A 503 -5.63 -38.35 0.21
CA PRO A 503 -5.44 -39.76 0.59
C PRO A 503 -4.48 -39.97 1.76
N TYR A 504 -3.34 -39.27 1.75
CA TYR A 504 -2.34 -39.38 2.82
C TYR A 504 -2.85 -38.87 4.17
N LYS A 505 -3.85 -37.98 4.17
CA LYS A 505 -4.49 -37.48 5.39
C LYS A 505 -5.70 -38.32 5.83
N GLY A 506 -6.01 -39.42 5.13
CA GLY A 506 -7.17 -40.27 5.42
C GLY A 506 -8.51 -39.58 5.19
N ILE A 507 -8.52 -38.46 4.47
CA ILE A 507 -9.72 -37.63 4.24
C ILE A 507 -10.59 -38.24 3.14
N VAL A 508 -9.96 -38.76 2.07
CA VAL A 508 -10.59 -39.56 1.01
C VAL A 508 -9.70 -40.78 0.73
N ASP A 509 -10.23 -41.83 0.11
CA ASP A 509 -9.38 -42.91 -0.42
C ASP A 509 -8.86 -42.59 -1.84
N GLU A 510 -7.89 -43.36 -2.33
CA GLU A 510 -7.30 -43.16 -3.67
C GLU A 510 -8.35 -43.30 -4.78
N ALA A 511 -9.29 -44.23 -4.64
CA ALA A 511 -10.34 -44.44 -5.63
C ALA A 511 -11.30 -43.24 -5.71
N GLN A 512 -11.62 -42.63 -4.57
CA GLN A 512 -12.43 -41.43 -4.47
C GLN A 512 -11.68 -40.22 -5.02
N CYS A 513 -10.38 -40.08 -4.72
CA CYS A 513 -9.53 -39.06 -5.32
C CYS A 513 -9.59 -39.12 -6.85
N GLN A 514 -9.40 -40.31 -7.43
CA GLN A 514 -9.46 -40.50 -8.88
C GLN A 514 -10.86 -40.21 -9.44
N ARG A 515 -11.93 -40.66 -8.76
CA ARG A 515 -13.32 -40.35 -9.17
C ARG A 515 -13.60 -38.85 -9.19
N LEU A 516 -13.11 -38.10 -8.21
CA LEU A 516 -13.29 -36.65 -8.13
C LEU A 516 -12.53 -35.91 -9.25
N LEU A 517 -11.32 -36.37 -9.57
CA LEU A 517 -10.54 -35.85 -10.69
C LEU A 517 -11.27 -36.09 -12.02
N GLU A 518 -11.68 -37.33 -12.31
CA GLU A 518 -12.34 -37.67 -13.57
C GLU A 518 -13.72 -37.01 -13.70
N LYS A 519 -14.49 -36.92 -12.62
CA LYS A 519 -15.74 -36.14 -12.59
C LYS A 519 -15.49 -34.67 -12.95
N THR A 520 -14.39 -34.08 -12.47
CA THR A 520 -14.05 -32.69 -12.79
C THR A 520 -13.64 -32.52 -14.25
N LYS A 521 -12.85 -33.45 -14.81
CA LYS A 521 -12.51 -33.47 -16.24
C LYS A 521 -13.75 -33.58 -17.12
N GLN A 522 -14.71 -34.46 -16.76
CA GLN A 522 -15.96 -34.60 -17.50
C GLN A 522 -16.78 -33.30 -17.47
N ARG A 523 -16.90 -32.67 -16.29
CA ARG A 523 -17.60 -31.36 -16.17
C ARG A 523 -16.97 -30.27 -17.04
N LEU A 524 -15.65 -30.27 -17.18
CA LEU A 524 -14.96 -29.34 -18.08
C LEU A 524 -15.27 -29.65 -19.55
N ALA A 525 -15.25 -30.92 -19.94
CA ALA A 525 -15.59 -31.34 -21.29
C ALA A 525 -17.03 -30.95 -21.65
N ASP A 526 -17.99 -31.20 -20.74
CA ASP A 526 -19.41 -30.82 -20.89
C ASP A 526 -19.57 -29.30 -21.00
N ALA A 527 -18.71 -28.52 -20.34
CA ALA A 527 -18.65 -27.07 -20.42
C ALA A 527 -17.89 -26.54 -21.65
N GLY A 528 -17.40 -27.42 -22.53
CA GLY A 528 -16.66 -27.05 -23.74
C GLY A 528 -15.18 -26.71 -23.52
N TYR A 529 -14.57 -27.26 -22.47
CA TYR A 529 -13.15 -27.08 -22.14
C TYR A 529 -12.39 -28.41 -22.14
N ASP A 530 -11.21 -28.42 -22.76
CA ASP A 530 -10.23 -29.49 -22.64
C ASP A 530 -9.42 -29.28 -21.36
N GLY A 531 -9.75 -30.07 -20.33
CA GLY A 531 -9.00 -30.19 -19.08
C GLY A 531 -8.29 -31.52 -18.93
N SER A 532 -7.99 -32.22 -20.03
CA SER A 532 -7.43 -33.59 -20.00
C SER A 532 -6.10 -33.70 -19.25
N LEU A 533 -5.31 -32.63 -19.20
CA LEU A 533 -4.02 -32.58 -18.50
C LEU A 533 -4.13 -32.24 -17.01
N LEU A 534 -5.34 -32.09 -16.46
CA LEU A 534 -5.53 -31.83 -15.04
C LEU A 534 -5.02 -33.00 -14.20
N LYS A 535 -4.29 -32.64 -13.15
CA LYS A 535 -3.76 -33.56 -12.14
C LYS A 535 -4.47 -33.30 -10.80
N ALA A 536 -4.38 -34.25 -9.88
CA ALA A 536 -5.04 -34.10 -8.57
C ALA A 536 -4.57 -32.84 -7.81
N ASN A 537 -3.30 -32.43 -7.97
CA ASN A 537 -2.76 -31.22 -7.36
C ASN A 537 -3.19 -29.90 -8.02
N ASP A 538 -4.01 -29.96 -9.07
CA ASP A 538 -4.70 -28.80 -9.66
C ASP A 538 -6.10 -28.59 -9.05
N LEU A 539 -6.48 -29.44 -8.07
CA LEU A 539 -7.79 -29.46 -7.42
C LEU A 539 -7.65 -29.31 -5.90
N LEU A 540 -8.60 -28.60 -5.29
CA LEU A 540 -8.72 -28.44 -3.85
C LEU A 540 -10.04 -29.01 -3.34
N LEU A 541 -10.01 -29.57 -2.15
CA LEU A 541 -11.16 -29.81 -1.30
C LEU A 541 -11.23 -28.71 -0.23
N ALA A 542 -12.43 -28.40 0.25
CA ALA A 542 -12.63 -27.50 1.38
C ALA A 542 -13.08 -28.32 2.58
N VAL A 543 -12.29 -28.32 3.66
CA VAL A 543 -12.55 -29.09 4.89
C VAL A 543 -12.73 -28.17 6.09
N ASP A 544 -13.68 -28.45 6.97
CA ASP A 544 -13.85 -27.71 8.23
C ASP A 544 -12.90 -28.21 9.33
N GLU A 545 -13.02 -27.65 10.55
CA GLU A 545 -12.17 -28.00 11.69
C GLU A 545 -12.36 -29.46 12.15
N ASP A 546 -13.55 -30.02 11.93
CA ASP A 546 -13.90 -31.41 12.25
C ASP A 546 -13.50 -32.40 11.14
N GLY A 547 -12.93 -31.89 10.02
CA GLY A 547 -12.49 -32.69 8.89
C GLY A 547 -13.61 -33.05 7.90
N ASN A 548 -14.81 -32.47 8.03
CA ASN A 548 -15.90 -32.67 7.09
C ASN A 548 -15.74 -31.78 5.85
N PHE A 549 -16.23 -32.27 4.71
CA PHE A 549 -16.20 -31.51 3.47
C PHE A 549 -17.29 -30.45 3.42
N MET A 550 -16.96 -29.34 2.75
CA MET A 550 -17.98 -28.54 2.07
C MET A 550 -18.73 -29.44 1.08
N LYS A 551 -20.05 -29.52 1.21
CA LYS A 551 -20.91 -30.33 0.36
C LYS A 551 -21.58 -29.50 -0.73
N ASP A 552 -21.73 -30.09 -1.91
CA ASP A 552 -22.56 -29.57 -2.99
C ASP A 552 -24.05 -29.86 -2.71
N ASP A 553 -24.93 -29.36 -3.58
CA ASP A 553 -26.39 -29.56 -3.46
C ASP A 553 -26.80 -31.04 -3.51
N ASN A 554 -25.94 -31.92 -4.00
CA ASN A 554 -26.16 -33.37 -4.06
C ASN A 554 -25.55 -34.11 -2.85
N GLY A 555 -25.02 -33.38 -1.86
CA GLY A 555 -24.37 -33.93 -0.67
C GLY A 555 -22.96 -34.47 -0.89
N GLY A 556 -22.38 -34.33 -2.09
CA GLY A 556 -21.02 -34.74 -2.41
C GLY A 556 -19.99 -33.65 -2.10
N PRO A 557 -18.68 -33.95 -2.02
CA PRO A 557 -17.66 -32.95 -1.73
C PRO A 557 -17.52 -31.94 -2.88
N VAL A 558 -17.47 -30.65 -2.53
CA VAL A 558 -17.17 -29.58 -3.49
C VAL A 558 -15.68 -29.65 -3.87
N VAL A 559 -15.42 -29.82 -5.17
CA VAL A 559 -14.07 -29.80 -5.75
C VAL A 559 -13.83 -28.46 -6.42
N ILE A 560 -12.75 -27.80 -6.05
CA ILE A 560 -12.40 -26.44 -6.49
C ILE A 560 -11.18 -26.50 -7.41
N LEU A 561 -11.32 -26.01 -8.63
CA LEU A 561 -10.20 -25.84 -9.56
C LEU A 561 -9.26 -24.73 -9.06
N CYS A 562 -7.98 -25.05 -8.93
CA CYS A 562 -6.96 -24.09 -8.49
C CYS A 562 -5.83 -23.86 -9.50
N ASN A 563 -5.87 -24.49 -10.69
CA ASN A 563 -4.93 -24.22 -11.77
C ASN A 563 -5.62 -24.23 -13.14
N PHE A 564 -5.23 -23.31 -14.02
CA PHE A 564 -5.85 -23.09 -15.34
C PHE A 564 -4.84 -23.01 -16.49
N GLU A 565 -3.56 -23.29 -16.24
CA GLU A 565 -2.48 -23.21 -17.24
C GLU A 565 -2.74 -24.04 -18.50
N PHE A 566 -3.37 -25.21 -18.32
CA PHE A 566 -3.58 -26.23 -19.34
C PHE A 566 -5.07 -26.59 -19.50
N ILE A 567 -5.94 -25.58 -19.36
CA ILE A 567 -7.37 -25.71 -19.64
C ILE A 567 -7.69 -24.83 -20.84
N TRP A 568 -8.10 -25.45 -21.96
CA TRP A 568 -8.33 -24.74 -23.22
C TRP A 568 -9.77 -24.90 -23.68
N LYS A 569 -10.31 -23.91 -24.40
CA LYS A 569 -11.66 -24.03 -24.98
C LYS A 569 -11.65 -24.99 -26.19
N VAL A 570 -12.60 -25.90 -26.28
CA VAL A 570 -12.73 -26.84 -27.41
C VAL A 570 -13.39 -26.13 -28.60
N GLY A 571 -12.77 -26.19 -29.79
CA GLY A 571 -13.43 -25.84 -31.07
C GLY A 571 -13.37 -24.38 -31.55
N GLY A 572 -12.47 -23.52 -31.07
CA GLY A 572 -12.28 -22.18 -31.64
C GLY A 572 -11.14 -21.38 -31.00
N PRO A 573 -10.69 -20.27 -31.61
CA PRO A 573 -9.67 -19.42 -31.00
C PRO A 573 -10.14 -18.91 -29.64
N VAL A 574 -9.19 -18.81 -28.72
CA VAL A 574 -9.38 -18.31 -27.36
C VAL A 574 -9.76 -16.82 -27.47
N PHE A 575 -11.07 -16.55 -27.47
CA PHE A 575 -11.70 -15.22 -27.53
C PHE A 575 -11.57 -14.47 -28.87
N ALA A 576 -12.39 -14.84 -29.86
CA ALA A 576 -12.84 -13.87 -30.86
C ALA A 576 -13.93 -12.99 -30.24
N CYS A 577 -13.82 -11.68 -30.43
CA CYS A 577 -14.71 -10.64 -29.91
C CYS A 577 -16.17 -10.89 -30.33
N GLU A 578 -17.03 -11.34 -29.42
CA GLU A 578 -18.49 -11.27 -29.60
C GLU A 578 -18.95 -9.84 -29.29
N CYS A 579 -18.82 -8.95 -30.27
CA CYS A 579 -19.43 -7.62 -30.25
C CYS A 579 -20.25 -7.44 -31.53
N ALA A 580 -21.44 -8.05 -31.58
CA ALA A 580 -22.56 -7.63 -32.44
C ALA A 580 -23.87 -8.33 -32.02
N GLY A 581 -24.88 -7.54 -31.66
CA GLY A 581 -26.25 -7.95 -31.33
C GLY A 581 -26.51 -7.93 -29.82
N GLU A 582 -27.43 -7.14 -29.25
CA GLU A 582 -28.70 -6.64 -29.76
C GLU A 582 -28.95 -5.23 -29.22
N ALA A 583 -29.19 -4.28 -30.13
CA ALA A 583 -30.01 -3.12 -29.85
C ALA A 583 -31.37 -3.40 -30.48
N ASN A 584 -32.37 -3.62 -29.63
CA ASN A 584 -33.77 -3.24 -29.84
C ASN A 584 -34.46 -3.18 -28.46
#